data_AF-A0A9E4KW90-F1
#
_entry.id   AF-A0A9E4KW90-F1
#
_cell.length_a   1.000
_cell.length_b   1.000
_cell.length_c   1.000
_cell.angle_alpha   90.00
_cell.angle_beta   90.00
_cell.angle_gamma   90.00
#
_symmetry.space_group_name_H-M   'P 1'
#
loop_
_entity.id
_entity.type
_entity.pdbx_description
1 polymer ?
#
loop_
_entity_poly.entity_id
_entity_poly.type
_entity_poly.pdbx_seq_one_letter_code
_entity_poly.pdbx_strand_id
1 'polypeptide(L)'
;LPVHPLTRNLVLGGLVWHDQSDGARFLKEVADRLDTGEGRPAGHARMLELCLEAVRGPIAVDLGARRYIAAVLARGGDIRTVAETIDTLAAVMEAQSETRLPHRDADDNILRHVVRSGANTDVDFQVFTLQEALRALPSELRSHPDVAHLAQRLVDLARHSDGWTAASATAALTDIGQTDAAARVVAGIPADDIARSDAVCELVDGCLAAGRSEQAAAQVREAWSWISNLKDEHLQRLTVRRLAELYARAGHPDKARILLAERHRPGFWQRLWPRKRREPEEWLLSEDWVRLLCLLAESDQSNTGEARARARSLAVRAPMLLEGEALAIFQLRMMPHLVAAGQYSALIDMLPGIAKALSRIKGQKHAVRTRDFAVHLAAALARAPQPERQALAEAFQSWTVELWQTAAQAGIWQAVYSVAGCLALVQALAGARAVLDIGRFALHANREQTWGGTVDAAVQELIETL
;
A
#
# COMPACT_ATOMS: atom_id res chain seq x y z
N LEU A 1 20.74 -17.51 16.47
CA LEU A 1 21.18 -16.63 17.58
C LEU A 1 20.00 -16.42 18.51
N PRO A 2 20.17 -16.52 19.84
CA PRO A 2 19.09 -16.22 20.78
C PRO A 2 18.67 -14.74 20.64
N VAL A 3 17.36 -14.48 20.70
CA VAL A 3 16.81 -13.13 20.72
C VAL A 3 17.35 -12.41 21.96
N HIS A 4 17.84 -11.19 21.79
CA HIS A 4 18.39 -10.40 22.90
C HIS A 4 17.34 -10.26 24.03
N PRO A 5 17.71 -10.41 25.32
CA PRO A 5 16.76 -10.40 26.43
C PRO A 5 15.85 -9.17 26.47
N LEU A 6 16.37 -7.98 26.12
CA LEU A 6 15.57 -6.75 26.03
C LEU A 6 14.52 -6.82 24.92
N THR A 7 14.86 -7.37 23.76
CA THR A 7 13.92 -7.55 22.64
C THR A 7 12.82 -8.55 23.02
N ARG A 8 13.19 -9.63 23.71
CA ARG A 8 12.21 -10.60 24.23
C ARG A 8 11.23 -9.94 25.20
N ASN A 9 11.74 -9.18 26.16
CA ASN A 9 10.92 -8.48 27.14
C ASN A 9 9.98 -7.47 26.46
N LEU A 10 10.49 -6.69 25.52
CA LEU A 10 9.69 -5.72 24.77
C LEU A 10 8.52 -6.39 24.03
N VAL A 11 8.78 -7.51 23.33
CA VAL A 11 7.76 -8.24 22.57
C VAL A 11 6.74 -8.89 23.51
N LEU A 12 7.18 -9.65 24.52
CA LEU A 12 6.25 -10.32 25.44
C LEU A 12 5.43 -9.33 26.29
N GLY A 13 6.01 -8.17 26.63
CA GLY A 13 5.35 -7.11 27.38
C GLY A 13 4.44 -6.22 26.54
N GLY A 14 4.43 -6.36 25.21
CA GLY A 14 3.77 -5.42 24.30
C GLY A 14 2.30 -5.12 24.65
N LEU A 15 1.51 -6.16 24.91
CA LEU A 15 0.08 -6.02 25.30
C LEU A 15 -0.15 -5.64 26.76
N VAL A 16 0.85 -5.82 27.62
CA VAL A 16 0.71 -5.63 29.08
C VAL A 16 1.19 -4.26 29.51
N TRP A 17 2.24 -3.73 28.87
CA TRP A 17 2.91 -2.49 29.27
C TRP A 17 2.43 -1.26 28.50
N HIS A 18 1.67 -1.45 27.43
CA HIS A 18 1.11 -0.38 26.60
C HIS A 18 -0.41 -0.48 26.56
N ASP A 19 -1.06 0.54 26.00
CA ASP A 19 -2.45 0.40 25.58
C ASP A 19 -2.61 -0.84 24.70
N GLN A 20 -3.67 -1.63 24.90
CA GLN A 20 -3.79 -2.94 24.24
C GLN A 20 -3.80 -2.81 22.72
N SER A 21 -4.39 -1.74 22.18
CA SER A 21 -4.44 -1.49 20.74
C SER A 21 -3.05 -1.16 20.19
N ASP A 22 -2.31 -0.28 20.88
CA ASP A 22 -0.95 0.09 20.49
C ASP A 22 0.03 -1.08 20.62
N GLY A 23 -0.08 -1.85 21.71
CA GLY A 23 0.70 -3.06 21.92
C GLY A 23 0.44 -4.11 20.85
N ALA A 24 -0.83 -4.33 20.49
CA ALA A 24 -1.20 -5.28 19.44
C ALA A 24 -0.73 -4.81 18.05
N ARG A 25 -0.82 -3.50 17.77
CA ARG A 25 -0.30 -2.88 16.55
C ARG A 25 1.22 -3.07 16.43
N PHE A 26 1.96 -2.81 17.50
CA PHE A 26 3.40 -3.05 17.55
C PHE A 26 3.74 -4.51 17.24
N LEU A 27 3.04 -5.46 17.87
CA LEU A 27 3.25 -6.89 17.63
C LEU A 27 2.97 -7.29 16.18
N LYS A 28 1.90 -6.75 15.59
CA LYS A 28 1.60 -6.93 14.17
C LYS A 28 2.71 -6.37 13.28
N GLU A 29 3.18 -5.16 13.55
CA GLU A 29 4.27 -4.55 12.79
C GLU A 29 5.59 -5.32 12.87
N VAL A 30 5.88 -5.93 14.01
CA VAL A 30 7.01 -6.85 14.15
C VAL A 30 6.77 -8.09 13.30
N ALA A 31 5.61 -8.74 13.45
CA ALA A 31 5.27 -9.97 12.73
C ALA A 31 5.24 -9.80 11.20
N ASP A 32 4.75 -8.66 10.69
CA ASP A 32 4.68 -8.34 9.26
C ASP A 32 6.08 -8.20 8.63
N ARG A 33 7.08 -7.77 9.41
CA ARG A 33 8.48 -7.64 8.95
C ARG A 33 9.24 -8.97 8.95
N LEU A 34 8.69 -10.02 9.56
CA LEU A 34 9.34 -11.32 9.63
C LEU A 34 9.10 -12.11 8.35
N ASP A 35 10.19 -12.65 7.81
CA ASP A 35 10.13 -13.66 6.76
C ASP A 35 9.56 -14.98 7.31
N THR A 36 8.48 -15.44 6.69
CA THR A 36 7.76 -16.66 7.07
C THR A 36 7.96 -17.82 6.09
N GLY A 37 8.69 -17.61 4.98
CA GLY A 37 8.85 -18.61 3.92
C GLY A 37 9.78 -19.78 4.26
N GLU A 38 9.87 -20.74 3.34
CA GLU A 38 10.82 -21.85 3.41
C GLU A 38 12.27 -21.32 3.37
N GLY A 39 13.12 -21.80 4.28
CA GLY A 39 14.50 -21.32 4.42
C GLY A 39 14.67 -20.05 5.26
N ARG A 40 13.60 -19.58 5.93
CA ARG A 40 13.65 -18.39 6.80
C ARG A 40 14.75 -18.48 7.87
N PRO A 41 15.38 -17.35 8.24
CA PRO A 41 16.33 -17.31 9.35
C PRO A 41 15.69 -17.83 10.65
N ALA A 42 16.39 -18.71 11.38
CA ALA A 42 15.89 -19.26 12.65
C ALA A 42 15.49 -18.17 13.68
N GLY A 43 16.12 -16.99 13.61
CA GLY A 43 15.76 -15.83 14.44
C GLY A 43 14.37 -15.27 14.13
N HIS A 44 13.93 -15.30 12.87
CA HIS A 44 12.60 -14.81 12.47
C HIS A 44 11.51 -15.76 12.95
N ALA A 45 11.70 -17.07 12.79
CA ALA A 45 10.80 -18.07 13.33
C ALA A 45 10.60 -17.89 14.84
N ARG A 46 11.71 -17.72 15.58
CA ARG A 46 11.67 -17.51 17.02
C ARG A 46 11.00 -16.20 17.42
N MET A 47 11.21 -15.12 16.65
CA MET A 47 10.55 -13.85 16.93
C MET A 47 9.04 -13.95 16.71
N LEU A 48 8.60 -14.64 15.66
CA LEU A 48 7.17 -14.86 15.41
C LEU A 48 6.53 -15.67 16.54
N GLU A 49 7.21 -16.71 17.03
CA GLU A 49 6.77 -17.47 18.21
C GLU A 49 6.58 -16.57 19.44
N LEU A 50 7.49 -15.61 19.68
CA LEU A 50 7.36 -14.66 20.78
C LEU A 50 6.15 -13.72 20.59
N CYS A 51 5.90 -13.25 19.36
CA CYS A 51 4.69 -12.47 19.06
C CYS A 51 3.42 -13.29 19.31
N LEU A 52 3.41 -14.57 18.89
CA LEU A 52 2.29 -15.49 19.13
C LEU A 52 2.07 -15.78 20.61
N GLU A 53 3.14 -15.98 21.38
CA GLU A 53 3.10 -16.14 22.84
C GLU A 53 2.51 -14.90 23.51
N ALA A 54 2.93 -13.71 23.08
CA ALA A 54 2.44 -12.44 23.59
C ALA A 54 0.93 -12.26 23.37
N VAL A 55 0.39 -12.64 22.21
CA VAL A 55 -1.05 -12.47 21.91
C VAL A 55 -1.95 -13.58 22.44
N ARG A 56 -1.41 -14.77 22.73
CA ARG A 56 -2.18 -15.91 23.26
C ARG A 56 -2.42 -15.84 24.77
N GLY A 57 -1.58 -15.11 25.51
CA GLY A 57 -1.67 -15.04 26.97
C GLY A 57 -2.77 -14.11 27.50
N PRO A 58 -2.80 -12.81 27.12
CA PRO A 58 -3.75 -11.83 27.63
C PRO A 58 -5.12 -11.92 26.95
N ILE A 59 -6.20 -11.70 27.71
CA ILE A 59 -7.53 -11.47 27.14
C ILE A 59 -7.59 -10.03 26.64
N ALA A 60 -7.55 -9.84 25.32
CA ALA A 60 -7.81 -8.53 24.72
C ALA A 60 -9.29 -8.16 24.92
N VAL A 61 -9.56 -7.05 25.59
CA VAL A 61 -10.93 -6.54 25.80
C VAL A 61 -11.32 -5.51 24.75
N ASP A 62 -10.32 -4.91 24.10
CA ASP A 62 -10.49 -3.89 23.07
C ASP A 62 -10.68 -4.48 21.66
N LEU A 63 -11.55 -3.86 20.86
CA LEU A 63 -11.84 -4.31 19.48
C LEU A 63 -10.64 -4.07 18.55
N GLY A 64 -9.97 -2.91 18.67
CA GLY A 64 -8.78 -2.59 17.90
C GLY A 64 -7.64 -3.58 18.17
N ALA A 65 -7.42 -3.92 19.44
CA ALA A 65 -6.44 -4.94 19.82
C ALA A 65 -6.77 -6.31 19.21
N ARG A 66 -8.03 -6.76 19.28
CA ARG A 66 -8.49 -8.04 18.69
C ARG A 66 -8.25 -8.11 17.19
N ARG A 67 -8.45 -7.00 16.48
CA ARG A 67 -8.18 -6.92 15.04
C ARG A 67 -6.71 -7.19 14.72
N TYR A 68 -5.79 -6.54 15.41
CA TYR A 68 -4.35 -6.75 15.19
C TYR A 68 -3.89 -8.14 15.65
N ILE A 69 -4.47 -8.65 16.75
CA ILE A 69 -4.22 -10.02 17.22
C ILE A 69 -4.65 -11.06 16.17
N ALA A 70 -5.81 -10.89 15.52
CA ALA A 70 -6.25 -11.79 14.46
C ALA A 70 -5.22 -11.87 13.31
N ALA A 71 -4.62 -10.74 12.91
CA ALA A 71 -3.56 -10.73 11.91
C ALA A 71 -2.28 -11.44 12.37
N VAL A 72 -1.85 -11.24 13.63
CA VAL A 72 -0.69 -11.94 14.21
C VAL A 72 -0.92 -13.45 14.28
N LEU A 73 -2.11 -13.89 14.73
CA LEU A 73 -2.49 -15.31 14.77
C LEU A 73 -2.53 -15.93 13.38
N ALA A 74 -3.11 -15.22 12.41
CA ALA A 74 -3.15 -15.66 11.02
C ALA A 74 -1.73 -15.81 10.44
N ARG A 75 -0.81 -14.89 10.75
CA ARG A 75 0.61 -14.99 10.37
C ARG A 75 1.27 -16.25 10.91
N GLY A 76 0.87 -16.68 12.11
CA GLY A 76 1.29 -17.95 12.71
C GLY A 76 0.63 -19.20 12.13
N GLY A 77 -0.37 -19.05 11.26
CA GLY A 77 -1.14 -20.16 10.68
C GLY A 77 -2.23 -20.73 11.59
N ASP A 78 -2.61 -20.04 12.67
CA ASP A 78 -3.61 -20.51 13.63
C ASP A 78 -5.05 -20.18 13.18
N ILE A 79 -5.47 -20.81 12.08
CA ILE A 79 -6.73 -20.46 11.37
C ILE A 79 -7.96 -20.61 12.29
N ARG A 80 -7.96 -21.63 13.16
CA ARG A 80 -9.07 -21.87 14.09
C ARG A 80 -9.22 -20.72 15.08
N THR A 81 -8.13 -20.32 15.74
CA THR A 81 -8.21 -19.21 16.70
C THR A 81 -8.45 -17.87 16.02
N VAL A 82 -8.04 -17.70 14.75
CA VAL A 82 -8.48 -16.57 13.94
C VAL A 82 -10.00 -16.57 13.81
N ALA A 83 -10.62 -17.68 13.38
CA ALA A 83 -12.08 -17.77 13.26
C ALA A 83 -12.79 -17.47 14.58
N GLU A 84 -12.35 -18.07 15.69
CA GLU A 84 -12.87 -17.81 17.05
C GLU A 84 -12.73 -16.33 17.45
N THR A 85 -11.62 -15.69 17.09
CA THR A 85 -11.39 -14.26 17.36
C THR A 85 -12.37 -13.39 16.58
N ILE A 86 -12.63 -13.71 15.30
CA ILE A 86 -13.60 -13.00 14.46
C ILE A 86 -15.03 -13.20 14.98
N ASP A 87 -15.39 -14.41 15.41
CA ASP A 87 -16.69 -14.69 16.02
C ASP A 87 -16.91 -13.92 17.31
N THR A 88 -15.89 -13.90 18.18
CA THR A 88 -15.97 -13.14 19.43
C THR A 88 -16.10 -11.66 19.16
N LEU A 89 -15.38 -11.13 18.17
CA LEU A 89 -15.45 -9.73 17.75
C LEU A 89 -16.87 -9.38 17.25
N ALA A 90 -17.45 -10.21 16.38
CA ALA A 90 -18.82 -10.02 15.90
C ALA A 90 -19.85 -10.03 17.05
N ALA A 91 -19.74 -10.98 17.98
CA ALA A 91 -20.64 -11.08 19.13
C ALA A 91 -20.52 -9.88 20.09
N VAL A 92 -19.30 -9.38 20.33
CA VAL A 92 -19.08 -8.18 21.17
C VAL A 92 -19.70 -6.95 20.51
N MET A 93 -19.52 -6.78 19.20
CA MET A 93 -20.08 -5.65 18.46
C MET A 93 -21.61 -5.69 18.42
N GLU A 94 -22.20 -6.86 18.18
CA GLU A 94 -23.65 -7.06 18.25
C GLU A 94 -24.19 -6.67 19.63
N ALA A 95 -23.57 -7.15 20.71
CA ALA A 95 -23.96 -6.79 22.07
C ALA A 95 -23.79 -5.28 22.38
N GLN A 96 -22.75 -4.63 21.85
CA GLN A 96 -22.57 -3.18 21.98
C GLN A 96 -23.67 -2.40 21.24
N SER A 97 -24.05 -2.84 20.04
CA SER A 97 -25.10 -2.22 19.23
C SER A 97 -26.47 -2.31 19.93
N GLU A 98 -26.78 -3.44 20.58
CA GLU A 98 -28.03 -3.66 21.31
C GLU A 98 -28.11 -2.82 22.60
N THR A 99 -26.98 -2.63 23.27
CA THR A 99 -26.90 -1.93 24.57
C THR A 99 -26.81 -0.41 24.45
N ARG A 100 -26.63 0.15 23.24
CA ARG A 100 -26.44 1.59 22.96
C ARG A 100 -25.33 2.25 23.82
N LEU A 101 -24.37 1.46 24.28
CA LEU A 101 -23.19 2.01 24.94
C LEU A 101 -22.39 2.81 23.91
N PRO A 102 -21.89 4.02 24.25
CA PRO A 102 -21.13 4.83 23.30
C PRO A 102 -19.88 4.07 22.88
N HIS A 103 -19.62 4.01 21.56
CA HIS A 103 -18.33 3.57 21.02
C HIS A 103 -17.22 4.43 21.63
N ARG A 104 -16.11 3.82 22.06
CA ARG A 104 -14.97 4.59 22.59
C ARG A 104 -14.34 5.38 21.43
N ASP A 105 -14.00 6.65 21.69
CA ASP A 105 -13.48 7.63 20.71
C ASP A 105 -12.30 7.16 19.83
N ALA A 106 -11.61 6.07 20.18
CA ALA A 106 -10.54 5.48 19.38
C ALA A 106 -11.04 4.78 18.10
N ASP A 107 -12.27 4.24 18.11
CA ASP A 107 -12.86 3.50 17.00
C ASP A 107 -13.30 4.42 15.84
N ASP A 108 -13.66 5.67 16.17
CA ASP A 108 -14.14 6.67 15.23
C ASP A 108 -13.05 7.14 14.24
N ASN A 109 -11.77 7.08 14.61
CA ASN A 109 -10.67 7.54 13.75
C ASN A 109 -10.34 6.59 12.58
N ILE A 110 -10.84 5.35 12.59
CA ILE A 110 -10.57 4.38 11.51
C ILE A 110 -11.57 4.53 10.35
N LEU A 111 -12.79 5.01 10.63
CA LEU A 111 -13.88 5.13 9.65
C LEU A 111 -14.22 6.59 9.28
N ARG A 112 -13.79 7.58 10.07
CA ARG A 112 -13.99 9.01 9.77
C ARG A 112 -13.01 9.52 8.72
N HIS A 113 -13.18 9.17 7.45
CA HIS A 113 -12.66 10.04 6.38
C HIS A 113 -13.57 10.31 5.20
N VAL A 114 -14.72 9.63 5.06
CA VAL A 114 -15.74 10.03 4.07
C VAL A 114 -17.11 9.66 4.61
N VAL A 115 -18.08 10.58 4.64
CA VAL A 115 -19.48 10.23 4.87
C VAL A 115 -19.93 9.39 3.67
N ARG A 116 -20.08 8.09 3.86
CA ARG A 116 -20.45 7.13 2.81
C ARG A 116 -21.90 6.71 3.01
N SER A 117 -22.75 6.97 2.02
CA SER A 117 -24.15 6.54 2.05
C SER A 117 -24.21 5.00 2.04
N GLY A 118 -24.80 4.40 3.07
CA GLY A 118 -24.95 2.95 3.19
C GLY A 118 -23.84 2.23 3.97
N ALA A 119 -22.88 2.95 4.56
CA ALA A 119 -21.87 2.35 5.42
C ALA A 119 -22.49 1.77 6.71
N ASN A 120 -22.19 0.52 6.99
CA ASN A 120 -22.45 -0.11 8.28
C ASN A 120 -21.09 -0.30 8.95
N THR A 121 -20.79 0.57 9.92
CA THR A 121 -19.49 0.64 10.59
C THR A 121 -19.06 -0.71 11.18
N ASP A 122 -20.03 -1.49 11.67
CA ASP A 122 -19.76 -2.78 12.29
C ASP A 122 -19.39 -3.84 11.26
N VAL A 123 -20.11 -3.88 10.14
CA VAL A 123 -19.81 -4.77 9.02
C VAL A 123 -18.47 -4.37 8.41
N ASP A 124 -18.24 -3.07 8.19
CA ASP A 124 -17.02 -2.57 7.57
C ASP A 124 -15.79 -2.92 8.43
N PHE A 125 -15.87 -2.75 9.75
CA PHE A 125 -14.80 -3.12 10.67
C PHE A 125 -14.52 -4.63 10.67
N GLN A 126 -15.56 -5.48 10.64
CA GLN A 126 -15.40 -6.93 10.51
C GLN A 126 -14.75 -7.31 9.18
N VAL A 127 -15.17 -6.66 8.08
CA VAL A 127 -14.58 -6.85 6.75
C VAL A 127 -13.08 -6.50 6.79
N PHE A 128 -12.70 -5.32 7.31
CA PHE A 128 -11.29 -4.93 7.41
C PHE A 128 -10.47 -5.90 8.26
N THR A 129 -11.01 -6.35 9.39
CA THR A 129 -10.34 -7.29 10.27
C THR A 129 -10.09 -8.63 9.58
N LEU A 130 -11.10 -9.16 8.89
CA LEU A 130 -11.00 -10.43 8.18
C LEU A 130 -10.07 -10.35 6.97
N GLN A 131 -10.08 -9.23 6.24
CA GLN A 131 -9.15 -8.98 5.14
C GLN A 131 -7.69 -9.00 5.60
N GLU A 132 -7.37 -8.31 6.71
CA GLU A 132 -6.01 -8.31 7.24
C GLU A 132 -5.57 -9.69 7.71
N ALA A 133 -6.44 -10.44 8.39
CA ALA A 133 -6.15 -11.80 8.80
C ALA A 133 -5.89 -12.71 7.58
N LEU A 134 -6.76 -12.67 6.57
CA LEU A 134 -6.60 -13.49 5.37
C LEU A 134 -5.31 -13.18 4.61
N ARG A 135 -4.92 -11.90 4.48
CA ARG A 135 -3.67 -11.49 3.83
C ARG A 135 -2.43 -11.92 4.61
N ALA A 136 -2.52 -11.99 5.94
CA ALA A 136 -1.41 -12.40 6.80
C ALA A 136 -1.12 -13.91 6.75
N LEU A 137 -2.07 -14.73 6.29
CA LEU A 137 -1.93 -16.19 6.24
C LEU A 137 -0.72 -16.64 5.42
N PRO A 138 0.02 -17.66 5.90
CA PRO A 138 1.05 -18.35 5.12
C PRO A 138 0.51 -18.85 3.78
N SER A 139 1.32 -18.74 2.72
CA SER A 139 0.95 -19.13 1.35
C SER A 139 0.51 -20.59 1.24
N GLU A 140 1.13 -21.45 2.04
CA GLU A 140 0.92 -22.90 2.04
C GLU A 140 -0.48 -23.26 2.53
N LEU A 141 -1.05 -22.41 3.39
CA LEU A 141 -2.36 -22.63 4.01
C LEU A 141 -3.53 -22.07 3.18
N ARG A 142 -3.27 -21.34 2.09
CA ARG A 142 -4.33 -20.68 1.30
C ARG A 142 -5.33 -21.65 0.65
N SER A 143 -4.94 -22.91 0.47
CA SER A 143 -5.80 -23.98 -0.04
C SER A 143 -6.57 -24.74 1.06
N HIS A 144 -6.34 -24.42 2.33
CA HIS A 144 -6.95 -25.12 3.46
C HIS A 144 -8.48 -24.88 3.50
N PRO A 145 -9.31 -25.89 3.81
CA PRO A 145 -10.78 -25.74 3.85
C PRO A 145 -11.27 -24.62 4.75
N ASP A 146 -10.64 -24.43 5.91
CA ASP A 146 -11.01 -23.37 6.85
C ASP A 146 -10.76 -21.95 6.28
N VAL A 147 -9.77 -21.80 5.38
CA VAL A 147 -9.55 -20.54 4.65
C VAL A 147 -10.68 -20.29 3.66
N ALA A 148 -11.22 -21.33 3.02
CA ALA A 148 -12.39 -21.20 2.16
C ALA A 148 -13.63 -20.76 2.97
N HIS A 149 -13.79 -21.24 4.21
CA HIS A 149 -14.86 -20.79 5.11
C HIS A 149 -14.70 -19.30 5.49
N LEU A 150 -13.49 -18.88 5.88
CA LEU A 150 -13.20 -17.47 6.16
C LEU A 150 -13.39 -16.58 4.91
N ALA A 151 -12.98 -17.05 3.73
CA ALA A 151 -13.21 -16.35 2.47
C ALA A 151 -14.71 -16.21 2.16
N GLN A 152 -15.50 -17.26 2.39
CA GLN A 152 -16.95 -17.20 2.19
C GLN A 152 -17.61 -16.23 3.18
N ARG A 153 -17.19 -16.21 4.44
CA ARG A 153 -17.63 -15.20 5.40
C ARG A 153 -17.31 -13.78 4.95
N LEU A 154 -16.14 -13.56 4.37
CA LEU A 154 -15.77 -12.26 3.80
C LEU A 154 -16.70 -11.86 2.64
N VAL A 155 -17.08 -12.80 1.77
CA VAL A 155 -18.08 -12.56 0.71
C VAL A 155 -19.42 -12.13 1.32
N ASP A 156 -19.87 -12.84 2.36
CA ASP A 156 -21.17 -12.57 2.98
C ASP A 156 -21.19 -11.23 3.71
N LEU A 157 -20.11 -10.86 4.40
CA LEU A 157 -19.96 -9.53 4.99
C LEU A 157 -19.90 -8.43 3.91
N ALA A 158 -19.13 -8.63 2.84
CA ALA A 158 -18.96 -7.65 1.76
C ALA A 158 -20.28 -7.34 1.01
N ARG A 159 -21.24 -8.26 1.00
CA ARG A 159 -22.58 -8.00 0.42
C ARG A 159 -23.40 -7.00 1.23
N HIS A 160 -23.07 -6.83 2.51
CA HIS A 160 -23.77 -5.95 3.43
C HIS A 160 -22.93 -4.71 3.80
N SER A 161 -21.75 -4.55 3.19
CA SER A 161 -20.87 -3.39 3.37
C SER A 161 -21.14 -2.32 2.32
N ASP A 162 -20.47 -1.16 2.47
CA ASP A 162 -20.42 -0.19 1.38
C ASP A 162 -19.61 -0.73 0.17
N GLY A 163 -19.76 -0.08 -0.99
CA GLY A 163 -19.07 -0.51 -2.22
C GLY A 163 -17.55 -0.46 -2.14
N TRP A 164 -16.98 0.49 -1.39
CA TRP A 164 -15.52 0.63 -1.22
C TRP A 164 -14.94 -0.49 -0.37
N THR A 165 -15.67 -0.90 0.66
CA THR A 165 -15.33 -1.99 1.56
C THR A 165 -15.47 -3.33 0.85
N ALA A 166 -16.49 -3.48 -0.01
CA ALA A 166 -16.62 -4.60 -0.92
C ALA A 166 -15.48 -4.67 -1.96
N ALA A 167 -15.04 -3.52 -2.49
CA ALA A 167 -13.88 -3.46 -3.37
C ALA A 167 -12.59 -3.89 -2.65
N SER A 168 -12.37 -3.43 -1.40
CA SER A 168 -11.25 -3.89 -0.57
C SER A 168 -11.33 -5.40 -0.27
N ALA A 169 -12.54 -5.95 -0.11
CA ALA A 169 -12.74 -7.37 0.15
C ALA A 169 -12.39 -8.20 -1.09
N THR A 170 -12.74 -7.68 -2.27
CA THR A 170 -12.35 -8.26 -3.56
C THR A 170 -10.83 -8.40 -3.66
N ALA A 171 -10.08 -7.35 -3.32
CA ALA A 171 -8.62 -7.38 -3.31
C ALA A 171 -8.06 -8.44 -2.32
N ALA A 172 -8.60 -8.53 -1.11
CA ALA A 172 -8.12 -9.52 -0.15
C ALA A 172 -8.41 -10.97 -0.60
N LEU A 173 -9.56 -11.21 -1.23
CA LEU A 173 -9.92 -12.50 -1.78
C LEU A 173 -9.02 -12.88 -2.96
N THR A 174 -8.67 -11.93 -3.82
CA THR A 174 -7.71 -12.20 -4.91
C THR A 174 -6.29 -12.43 -4.41
N ASP A 175 -5.85 -11.70 -3.38
CA ASP A 175 -4.53 -11.88 -2.75
C ASP A 175 -4.30 -13.32 -2.27
N ILE A 176 -5.36 -13.98 -1.78
CA ILE A 176 -5.32 -15.39 -1.34
C ILE A 176 -5.69 -16.40 -2.45
N GLY A 177 -5.90 -15.94 -3.69
CA GLY A 177 -6.19 -16.79 -4.86
C GLY A 177 -7.65 -17.22 -5.03
N GLN A 178 -8.57 -16.68 -4.22
CA GLN A 178 -10.01 -16.96 -4.24
C GLN A 178 -10.74 -16.07 -5.28
N THR A 179 -10.31 -16.12 -6.54
CA THR A 179 -10.81 -15.23 -7.61
C THR A 179 -12.29 -15.41 -7.91
N ASP A 180 -12.84 -16.61 -7.74
CA ASP A 180 -14.28 -16.85 -7.93
C ASP A 180 -15.12 -16.23 -6.80
N ALA A 181 -14.61 -16.24 -5.57
CA ALA A 181 -15.24 -15.54 -4.45
C ALA A 181 -15.18 -14.03 -4.66
N ALA A 182 -14.04 -13.51 -5.11
CA ALA A 182 -13.86 -12.11 -5.48
C ALA A 182 -14.84 -11.69 -6.59
N ALA A 183 -15.01 -12.50 -7.65
CA ALA A 183 -15.98 -12.23 -8.71
C ALA A 183 -17.42 -12.14 -8.20
N ARG A 184 -17.82 -12.96 -7.22
CA ARG A 184 -19.14 -12.87 -6.56
C ARG A 184 -19.32 -11.55 -5.80
N VAL A 185 -18.26 -11.03 -5.18
CA VAL A 185 -18.31 -9.71 -4.51
C VAL A 185 -18.49 -8.61 -5.53
N VAL A 186 -17.69 -8.58 -6.61
CA VAL A 186 -17.80 -7.59 -7.69
C VAL A 186 -19.20 -7.58 -8.30
N ALA A 187 -19.79 -8.75 -8.56
CA ALA A 187 -21.13 -8.87 -9.11
C ALA A 187 -22.23 -8.32 -8.17
N GLY A 188 -21.98 -8.33 -6.86
CA GLY A 188 -22.88 -7.78 -5.84
C GLY A 188 -22.83 -6.26 -5.72
N ILE A 189 -21.79 -5.60 -6.24
CA ILE A 189 -21.67 -4.13 -6.19
C ILE A 189 -22.61 -3.50 -7.25
N PRO A 190 -23.46 -2.52 -6.87
CA PRO A 190 -24.35 -1.85 -7.80
C PRO A 190 -23.63 -1.28 -9.04
N ALA A 191 -24.30 -1.30 -10.19
CA ALA A 191 -23.69 -0.89 -11.46
C ALA A 191 -23.43 0.62 -11.56
N ASP A 192 -24.14 1.42 -10.77
CA ASP A 192 -24.00 2.86 -10.64
C ASP A 192 -23.00 3.27 -9.54
N ASP A 193 -22.53 2.32 -8.73
CA ASP A 193 -21.50 2.57 -7.72
C ASP A 193 -20.10 2.66 -8.36
N ILE A 194 -19.43 3.78 -8.10
CA ILE A 194 -18.07 4.07 -8.58
C ILE A 194 -17.08 3.02 -8.07
N ALA A 195 -17.28 2.49 -6.85
CA ALA A 195 -16.39 1.49 -6.26
C ALA A 195 -16.35 0.17 -7.05
N ARG A 196 -17.34 -0.09 -7.92
CA ARG A 196 -17.33 -1.23 -8.83
C ARG A 196 -16.15 -1.19 -9.80
N SER A 197 -15.77 0.00 -10.28
CA SER A 197 -14.57 0.18 -11.12
C SER A 197 -13.32 -0.36 -10.42
N ASP A 198 -13.19 -0.04 -9.15
CA ASP A 198 -12.03 -0.42 -8.34
C ASP A 198 -12.06 -1.93 -8.08
N ALA A 199 -13.19 -2.48 -7.67
CA ALA A 199 -13.35 -3.92 -7.45
C ALA A 199 -13.04 -4.75 -8.72
N VAL A 200 -13.51 -4.31 -9.89
CA VAL A 200 -13.18 -4.94 -11.18
C VAL A 200 -11.67 -4.91 -11.43
N CYS A 201 -11.01 -3.77 -11.18
CA CYS A 201 -9.56 -3.65 -11.36
C CYS A 201 -8.80 -4.59 -10.40
N GLU A 202 -9.18 -4.65 -9.13
CA GLU A 202 -8.55 -5.55 -8.13
C GLU A 202 -8.73 -7.03 -8.51
N LEU A 203 -9.91 -7.40 -9.03
CA LEU A 203 -10.16 -8.76 -9.52
C LEU A 203 -9.27 -9.11 -10.72
N VAL A 204 -9.15 -8.20 -11.69
CA VAL A 204 -8.33 -8.40 -12.88
C VAL A 204 -6.84 -8.46 -12.52
N ASP A 205 -6.35 -7.56 -11.66
CA ASP A 205 -4.96 -7.56 -11.18
C ASP A 205 -4.64 -8.89 -10.50
N GLY A 206 -5.49 -9.32 -9.59
CA GLY A 206 -5.36 -10.60 -8.91
C GLY A 206 -5.35 -11.82 -9.84
N CYS A 207 -6.23 -11.83 -10.85
CA CYS A 207 -6.22 -12.89 -11.86
C CYS A 207 -4.90 -12.90 -12.66
N LEU A 208 -4.39 -11.72 -13.03
CA LEU A 208 -3.13 -11.59 -13.78
C LEU A 208 -1.93 -12.01 -12.92
N ALA A 209 -1.87 -11.57 -11.66
CA ALA A 209 -0.83 -11.95 -10.71
C ALA A 209 -0.80 -13.47 -10.44
N ALA A 210 -1.96 -14.12 -10.45
CA ALA A 210 -2.09 -15.57 -10.34
C ALA A 210 -1.84 -16.34 -11.66
N GLY A 211 -1.45 -15.67 -12.75
CA GLY A 211 -1.24 -16.28 -14.07
C GLY A 211 -2.51 -16.75 -14.78
N ARG A 212 -3.70 -16.35 -14.30
CA ARG A 212 -5.02 -16.71 -14.84
C ARG A 212 -5.45 -15.74 -15.94
N SER A 213 -4.62 -15.58 -16.98
CA SER A 213 -4.83 -14.56 -18.03
C SER A 213 -6.13 -14.73 -18.83
N GLU A 214 -6.68 -15.94 -18.91
CA GLU A 214 -7.99 -16.20 -19.53
C GLU A 214 -9.15 -15.72 -18.65
N GLN A 215 -9.07 -15.97 -17.34
CA GLN A 215 -10.06 -15.49 -16.37
C GLN A 215 -10.04 -13.95 -16.34
N ALA A 216 -8.86 -13.32 -16.30
CA ALA A 216 -8.72 -11.87 -16.42
C ALA A 216 -9.36 -11.34 -17.71
N ALA A 217 -9.16 -12.01 -18.85
CA ALA A 217 -9.77 -11.62 -20.12
C ALA A 217 -11.30 -11.76 -20.10
N ALA A 218 -11.84 -12.79 -19.47
CA ALA A 218 -13.28 -12.96 -19.28
C ALA A 218 -13.88 -11.83 -18.42
N GLN A 219 -13.23 -11.52 -17.29
CA GLN A 219 -13.64 -10.42 -16.40
C GLN A 219 -13.60 -9.06 -17.09
N VAL A 220 -12.58 -8.80 -17.93
CA VAL A 220 -12.52 -7.57 -18.73
C VAL A 220 -13.61 -7.51 -19.79
N ARG A 221 -13.95 -8.62 -20.46
CA ARG A 221 -15.07 -8.66 -21.41
C ARG A 221 -16.41 -8.38 -20.74
N GLU A 222 -16.64 -8.98 -19.57
CA GLU A 222 -17.84 -8.73 -18.77
C GLU A 222 -17.90 -7.27 -18.32
N ALA A 223 -16.80 -6.74 -17.77
CA ALA A 223 -16.68 -5.35 -17.39
C ALA A 223 -16.90 -4.40 -18.56
N TRP A 224 -16.46 -4.74 -19.77
CA TRP A 224 -16.67 -3.91 -20.96
C TRP A 224 -18.15 -3.65 -21.25
N SER A 225 -19.00 -4.66 -21.06
CA SER A 225 -20.45 -4.51 -21.24
C SER A 225 -21.03 -3.47 -20.29
N TRP A 226 -20.56 -3.44 -19.05
CA TRP A 226 -20.94 -2.45 -18.04
C TRP A 226 -20.34 -1.08 -18.35
N ILE A 227 -19.02 -1.00 -18.57
CA ILE A 227 -18.30 0.25 -18.87
C ILE A 227 -18.94 0.97 -20.06
N SER A 228 -19.24 0.25 -21.14
CA SER A 228 -19.83 0.83 -22.36
C SER A 228 -21.20 1.49 -22.15
N ASN A 229 -21.92 1.11 -21.08
CA ASN A 229 -23.24 1.62 -20.74
C ASN A 229 -23.22 2.71 -19.65
N LEU A 230 -22.06 3.00 -19.05
CA LEU A 230 -21.92 4.09 -18.08
C LEU A 230 -22.25 5.44 -18.74
N LYS A 231 -22.98 6.30 -18.02
CA LYS A 231 -23.22 7.68 -18.45
C LYS A 231 -22.01 8.58 -18.20
N ASP A 232 -21.20 8.23 -17.22
CA ASP A 232 -20.02 8.98 -16.82
C ASP A 232 -18.82 8.61 -17.73
N GLU A 233 -18.58 9.45 -18.75
CA GLU A 233 -17.40 9.33 -19.62
C GLU A 233 -16.07 9.37 -18.85
N HIS A 234 -16.00 10.07 -17.72
CA HIS A 234 -14.77 10.15 -16.92
C HIS A 234 -14.48 8.79 -16.26
N LEU A 235 -15.47 8.20 -15.59
CA LEU A 235 -15.35 6.89 -14.97
C LEU A 235 -14.99 5.81 -16.00
N GLN A 236 -15.66 5.81 -17.16
CA GLN A 236 -15.32 4.90 -18.26
C GLN A 236 -13.83 4.95 -18.62
N ARG A 237 -13.29 6.16 -18.82
CA ARG A 237 -11.89 6.36 -19.19
C ARG A 237 -10.94 5.91 -18.10
N LEU A 238 -11.28 6.21 -16.85
CA LEU A 238 -10.51 5.82 -15.68
C LEU A 238 -10.38 4.29 -15.60
N THR A 239 -11.51 3.57 -15.72
CA THR A 239 -11.53 2.11 -15.63
C THR A 239 -10.76 1.47 -16.78
N VAL A 240 -11.02 1.84 -18.04
CA VAL A 240 -10.31 1.28 -19.21
C VAL A 240 -8.80 1.49 -19.10
N ARG A 241 -8.38 2.68 -18.65
CA ARG A 241 -6.97 2.99 -18.43
C ARG A 241 -6.36 2.12 -17.34
N ARG A 242 -7.03 2.00 -16.18
CA ARG A 242 -6.54 1.12 -15.10
C ARG A 242 -6.40 -0.31 -15.59
N LEU A 243 -7.38 -0.84 -16.33
CA LEU A 243 -7.29 -2.18 -16.93
C LEU A 243 -6.11 -2.31 -17.89
N ALA A 244 -5.87 -1.32 -18.75
CA ALA A 244 -4.71 -1.33 -19.65
C ALA A 244 -3.38 -1.29 -18.88
N GLU A 245 -3.30 -0.49 -17.82
CA GLU A 245 -2.16 -0.43 -16.92
C GLU A 245 -1.87 -1.79 -16.27
N LEU A 246 -2.90 -2.50 -15.81
CA LEU A 246 -2.78 -3.84 -15.22
C LEU A 246 -2.22 -4.85 -16.23
N TYR A 247 -2.75 -4.88 -17.46
CA TYR A 247 -2.22 -5.75 -18.50
C TYR A 247 -0.77 -5.42 -18.87
N ALA A 248 -0.41 -4.13 -18.96
CA ALA A 248 0.97 -3.73 -19.24
C ALA A 248 1.93 -4.19 -18.13
N ARG A 249 1.53 -4.00 -16.85
CA ARG A 249 2.30 -4.47 -15.69
C ARG A 249 2.46 -5.99 -15.65
N ALA A 250 1.44 -6.73 -16.09
CA ALA A 250 1.45 -8.18 -16.15
C ALA A 250 2.21 -8.76 -17.37
N GLY A 251 2.91 -7.93 -18.16
CA GLY A 251 3.65 -8.41 -19.34
C GLY A 251 2.77 -8.73 -20.54
N HIS A 252 1.60 -8.12 -20.65
CA HIS A 252 0.70 -8.24 -21.79
C HIS A 252 0.52 -6.90 -22.54
N PRO A 253 1.60 -6.33 -23.12
CA PRO A 253 1.59 -5.01 -23.75
C PRO A 253 0.59 -4.92 -24.92
N ASP A 254 0.38 -6.00 -25.68
CA ASP A 254 -0.57 -6.03 -26.78
C ASP A 254 -2.02 -5.85 -26.31
N LYS A 255 -2.40 -6.54 -25.23
CA LYS A 255 -3.74 -6.39 -24.63
C LYS A 255 -3.95 -4.98 -24.08
N ALA A 256 -2.93 -4.40 -23.45
CA ALA A 256 -2.97 -3.02 -22.98
C ALA A 256 -3.17 -2.03 -24.14
N ARG A 257 -2.44 -2.20 -25.25
CA ARG A 257 -2.59 -1.36 -26.46
C ARG A 257 -3.97 -1.50 -27.09
N ILE A 258 -4.52 -2.72 -27.15
CA ILE A 258 -5.87 -2.98 -27.65
C ILE A 258 -6.90 -2.22 -26.80
N LEU A 259 -6.84 -2.31 -25.46
CA LEU A 259 -7.76 -1.59 -24.58
C LEU A 259 -7.69 -0.06 -24.75
N LEU A 260 -6.47 0.48 -24.90
CA LEU A 260 -6.31 1.90 -25.21
C LEU A 260 -6.90 2.25 -26.59
N ALA A 261 -6.69 1.40 -27.60
CA ALA A 261 -7.16 1.63 -28.97
C ALA A 261 -8.69 1.47 -29.13
N GLU A 262 -9.31 0.52 -28.43
CA GLU A 262 -10.76 0.27 -28.50
C GLU A 262 -11.57 1.47 -28.02
N ARG A 263 -11.05 2.22 -27.05
CA ARG A 263 -11.59 3.51 -26.63
C ARG A 263 -11.56 4.56 -27.75
N HIS A 264 -10.52 4.56 -28.59
CA HIS A 264 -10.33 5.57 -29.62
C HIS A 264 -11.15 5.32 -30.89
N ARG A 265 -12.03 4.31 -30.95
CA ARG A 265 -12.94 4.14 -32.10
C ARG A 265 -13.90 5.33 -32.16
N PRO A 266 -13.67 6.32 -33.06
CA PRO A 266 -14.51 7.49 -33.09
C PRO A 266 -15.86 7.04 -33.68
N GLY A 267 -16.95 7.49 -33.06
CA GLY A 267 -18.28 7.34 -33.65
C GLY A 267 -18.28 7.88 -35.08
N PHE A 268 -19.14 7.35 -35.95
CA PHE A 268 -19.25 7.79 -37.36
C PHE A 268 -19.27 9.33 -37.49
N TRP A 269 -19.98 10.00 -36.59
CA TRP A 269 -20.07 11.47 -36.54
C TRP A 269 -18.82 12.19 -36.01
N GLN A 270 -18.03 11.56 -35.14
CA GLN A 270 -16.75 12.13 -34.66
C GLN A 270 -15.64 12.03 -35.73
N ARG A 271 -15.73 11.05 -36.64
CA ARG A 271 -14.84 10.98 -37.83
C ARG A 271 -15.14 12.10 -38.84
N LEU A 272 -16.42 12.46 -38.97
CA LEU A 272 -16.88 13.51 -39.89
C LEU A 272 -16.69 14.93 -39.33
N TRP A 273 -16.73 15.09 -38.01
CA TRP A 273 -16.44 16.36 -37.35
C TRP A 273 -15.47 16.19 -36.17
N PRO A 274 -14.14 16.31 -36.42
CA PRO A 274 -13.17 16.36 -35.33
C PRO A 274 -13.35 17.67 -34.56
N ARG A 275 -14.22 17.66 -33.54
CA ARG A 275 -14.19 18.73 -32.53
C ARG A 275 -12.81 18.69 -31.89
N LYS A 276 -12.12 19.85 -31.85
CA LYS A 276 -10.91 20.08 -31.05
C LYS A 276 -11.25 19.99 -29.55
N ARG A 277 -11.65 18.82 -29.05
CA ARG A 277 -11.59 18.53 -27.62
C ARG A 277 -10.13 18.27 -27.31
N ARG A 278 -9.43 19.30 -26.81
CA ARG A 278 -8.13 19.10 -26.14
C ARG A 278 -8.40 18.17 -24.97
N GLU A 279 -7.83 16.97 -25.01
CA GLU A 279 -7.86 16.10 -23.83
C GLU A 279 -7.13 16.82 -22.69
N PRO A 280 -7.65 16.81 -21.45
CA PRO A 280 -6.96 17.45 -20.34
C PRO A 280 -5.55 16.86 -20.17
N GLU A 281 -4.55 17.69 -19.92
CA GLU A 281 -3.12 17.31 -19.99
C GLU A 281 -2.75 16.16 -19.01
N GLU A 282 -3.46 16.05 -17.89
CA GLU A 282 -3.34 14.95 -16.92
C GLU A 282 -3.69 13.56 -17.51
N TRP A 283 -4.56 13.52 -18.52
CA TRP A 283 -4.91 12.27 -19.22
C TRP A 283 -3.79 11.79 -20.11
N LEU A 284 -3.18 12.70 -20.86
CA LEU A 284 -2.03 12.41 -21.70
C LEU A 284 -0.87 11.91 -20.83
N LEU A 285 -0.69 12.47 -19.63
CA LEU A 285 0.30 11.99 -18.67
C LEU A 285 0.07 10.52 -18.29
N SER A 286 -1.18 10.14 -18.03
CA SER A 286 -1.51 8.78 -17.59
C SER A 286 -1.52 7.75 -18.72
N GLU A 287 -1.87 8.16 -19.94
CA GLU A 287 -1.74 7.30 -21.12
C GLU A 287 -0.26 7.09 -21.50
N ASP A 288 0.53 8.15 -21.42
CA ASP A 288 1.98 8.09 -21.65
C ASP A 288 2.68 7.20 -20.63
N TRP A 289 2.15 7.13 -19.41
CA TRP A 289 2.55 6.15 -18.40
C TRP A 289 2.28 4.71 -18.84
N VAL A 290 1.05 4.39 -19.30
CA VAL A 290 0.74 3.03 -19.79
C VAL A 290 1.61 2.67 -21.00
N ARG A 291 1.85 3.61 -21.90
CA ARG A 291 2.76 3.40 -23.05
C ARG A 291 4.19 3.13 -22.60
N LEU A 292 4.69 3.86 -21.60
CA LEU A 292 6.00 3.55 -20.99
C LEU A 292 5.99 2.14 -20.39
N LEU A 293 4.96 1.74 -19.65
CA LEU A 293 4.87 0.39 -19.12
C LEU A 293 4.93 -0.69 -20.22
N CYS A 294 4.24 -0.48 -21.33
CA CYS A 294 4.33 -1.40 -22.47
C CYS A 294 5.76 -1.50 -23.01
N LEU A 295 6.47 -0.36 -23.15
CA LEU A 295 7.88 -0.35 -23.59
C LEU A 295 8.81 -1.03 -22.58
N LEU A 296 8.56 -0.87 -21.27
CA LEU A 296 9.36 -1.50 -20.22
C LEU A 296 9.11 -3.01 -20.12
N ALA A 297 7.90 -3.48 -20.45
CA ALA A 297 7.55 -4.89 -20.49
C ALA A 297 8.15 -5.62 -21.70
N GLU A 298 8.41 -4.91 -22.80
CA GLU A 298 9.07 -5.44 -23.98
C GLU A 298 10.58 -5.53 -23.73
N SER A 299 11.07 -6.75 -23.51
CA SER A 299 12.47 -7.05 -23.15
C SER A 299 13.49 -6.82 -24.28
N ASP A 300 13.15 -6.05 -25.32
CA ASP A 300 14.04 -5.80 -26.44
C ASP A 300 15.00 -4.65 -26.11
N GLN A 301 16.31 -4.92 -26.23
CA GLN A 301 17.36 -3.93 -25.99
C GLN A 301 17.20 -2.70 -26.91
N SER A 302 16.56 -2.86 -28.07
CA SER A 302 16.25 -1.81 -29.03
C SER A 302 15.36 -0.69 -28.44
N ASN A 303 14.45 -1.03 -27.51
CA ASN A 303 13.47 -0.10 -26.94
C ASN A 303 13.98 0.71 -25.74
N THR A 304 15.20 0.42 -25.27
CA THR A 304 15.77 1.05 -24.06
C THR A 304 15.91 2.57 -24.19
N GLY A 305 16.26 3.07 -25.38
CA GLY A 305 16.36 4.50 -25.66
C GLY A 305 15.00 5.20 -25.64
N GLU A 306 13.98 4.59 -26.23
CA GLU A 306 12.62 5.13 -26.27
C GLU A 306 11.98 5.13 -24.88
N ALA A 307 12.10 4.02 -24.14
CA ALA A 307 11.64 3.93 -22.76
C ALA A 307 12.28 5.02 -21.88
N ARG A 308 13.59 5.24 -22.01
CA ARG A 308 14.31 6.30 -21.29
C ARG A 308 13.80 7.70 -21.68
N ALA A 309 13.64 7.97 -22.96
CA ALA A 309 13.13 9.26 -23.44
C ALA A 309 11.71 9.52 -22.91
N ARG A 310 10.85 8.50 -22.88
CA ARG A 310 9.49 8.59 -22.36
C ARG A 310 9.47 8.79 -20.84
N ALA A 311 10.30 8.05 -20.09
CA ALA A 311 10.44 8.22 -18.65
C ALA A 311 10.91 9.64 -18.28
N ARG A 312 11.90 10.18 -18.99
CA ARG A 312 12.34 11.57 -18.83
C ARG A 312 11.24 12.58 -19.14
N SER A 313 10.51 12.36 -20.23
CA SER A 313 9.37 13.21 -20.59
C SER A 313 8.29 13.23 -19.50
N LEU A 314 8.01 12.09 -18.86
CA LEU A 314 7.10 12.00 -17.73
C LEU A 314 7.67 12.68 -16.48
N ALA A 315 8.96 12.49 -16.18
CA ALA A 315 9.63 13.14 -15.04
C ALA A 315 9.61 14.67 -15.13
N VAL A 316 9.65 15.23 -16.35
CA VAL A 316 9.53 16.68 -16.59
C VAL A 316 8.08 17.16 -16.57
N ARG A 317 7.15 16.44 -17.22
CA ARG A 317 5.76 16.89 -17.34
C ARG A 317 4.93 16.66 -16.08
N ALA A 318 5.14 15.58 -15.34
CA ALA A 318 4.35 15.28 -14.15
C ALA A 318 4.40 16.43 -13.11
N PRO A 319 5.56 17.00 -12.77
CA PRO A 319 5.64 18.14 -11.83
C PRO A 319 5.06 19.46 -12.35
N MET A 320 4.71 19.55 -13.64
CA MET A 320 4.02 20.70 -14.22
C MET A 320 2.50 20.57 -14.13
N LEU A 321 1.99 19.34 -14.04
CA LEU A 321 0.57 19.00 -14.08
C LEU A 321 0.01 18.58 -12.72
N LEU A 322 0.86 17.98 -11.89
CA LEU A 322 0.53 17.44 -10.58
C LEU A 322 1.36 18.14 -9.50
N GLU A 323 0.78 18.26 -8.30
CA GLU A 323 1.47 18.81 -7.13
C GLU A 323 1.17 17.98 -5.87
N GLY A 324 2.01 18.12 -4.85
CA GLY A 324 1.83 17.50 -3.55
C GLY A 324 1.62 15.99 -3.60
N GLU A 325 0.54 15.51 -2.96
CA GLU A 325 0.25 14.09 -2.82
C GLU A 325 -0.02 13.40 -4.18
N ALA A 326 -0.67 14.07 -5.13
CA ALA A 326 -0.94 13.51 -6.45
C ALA A 326 0.36 13.25 -7.24
N LEU A 327 1.31 14.20 -7.19
CA LEU A 327 2.63 14.04 -7.80
C LEU A 327 3.41 12.91 -7.12
N ALA A 328 3.40 12.86 -5.78
CA ALA A 328 4.08 11.83 -5.01
C ALA A 328 3.56 10.43 -5.37
N ILE A 329 2.23 10.24 -5.39
CA ILE A 329 1.60 8.96 -5.76
C ILE A 329 1.97 8.56 -7.19
N PHE A 330 1.91 9.51 -8.14
CA PHE A 330 2.28 9.24 -9.52
C PHE A 330 3.73 8.76 -9.67
N GLN A 331 4.67 9.42 -8.98
CA GLN A 331 6.08 9.06 -9.02
C GLN A 331 6.38 7.73 -8.30
N LEU A 332 5.77 7.48 -7.13
CA LEU A 332 5.88 6.21 -6.41
C LEU A 332 5.41 5.05 -7.28
N ARG A 333 4.34 5.24 -8.04
CA ARG A 333 3.83 4.22 -8.97
C ARG A 333 4.81 3.90 -10.10
N MET A 334 5.62 4.87 -10.55
CA MET A 334 6.58 4.67 -11.63
C MET A 334 7.86 3.96 -11.18
N MET A 335 8.37 4.28 -9.98
CA MET A 335 9.70 3.88 -9.55
C MET A 335 9.98 2.37 -9.57
N PRO A 336 9.10 1.49 -9.06
CA PRO A 336 9.36 0.05 -9.05
C PRO A 336 9.61 -0.52 -10.45
N HIS A 337 8.88 -0.01 -11.45
CA HIS A 337 8.99 -0.45 -12.83
C HIS A 337 10.28 0.06 -13.50
N LEU A 338 10.68 1.30 -13.22
CA LEU A 338 11.96 1.83 -13.69
C LEU A 338 13.14 1.06 -13.09
N VAL A 339 13.07 0.74 -11.79
CA VAL A 339 14.09 -0.06 -11.11
C VAL A 339 14.15 -1.47 -11.68
N ALA A 340 13.01 -2.14 -11.89
CA ALA A 340 12.95 -3.47 -12.46
C ALA A 340 13.53 -3.52 -13.89
N ALA A 341 13.33 -2.47 -14.68
CA ALA A 341 13.86 -2.33 -16.03
C ALA A 341 15.28 -1.75 -16.11
N GLY A 342 15.97 -1.54 -14.97
CA GLY A 342 17.33 -0.98 -14.93
C GLY A 342 17.46 0.48 -15.40
N GLN A 343 16.36 1.24 -15.43
CA GLN A 343 16.32 2.65 -15.87
C GLN A 343 16.77 3.61 -14.76
N TYR A 344 17.96 3.38 -14.19
CA TYR A 344 18.49 4.11 -13.03
C TYR A 344 18.73 5.60 -13.31
N SER A 345 19.12 5.97 -14.53
CA SER A 345 19.25 7.39 -14.90
C SER A 345 17.92 8.13 -14.84
N ALA A 346 16.83 7.49 -15.30
CA ALA A 346 15.50 8.07 -15.24
C ALA A 346 15.00 8.20 -13.79
N LEU A 347 15.40 7.27 -12.91
CA LEU A 347 15.14 7.36 -11.48
C LEU A 347 15.82 8.58 -10.85
N ILE A 348 17.08 8.85 -11.19
CA ILE A 348 17.82 10.05 -10.74
C ILE A 348 17.12 11.31 -11.26
N ASP A 349 16.72 11.34 -12.54
CA ASP A 349 16.03 12.47 -13.16
C ASP A 349 14.69 12.80 -12.46
N MET A 350 14.09 11.86 -11.72
CA MET A 350 12.84 12.07 -10.95
C MET A 350 13.06 12.69 -9.57
N LEU A 351 14.25 12.61 -8.98
CA LEU A 351 14.54 13.05 -7.60
C LEU A 351 14.13 14.51 -7.31
N PRO A 352 14.38 15.49 -8.20
CA PRO A 352 13.94 16.87 -7.97
C PRO A 352 12.41 17.00 -7.91
N GLY A 353 11.69 16.25 -8.75
CA GLY A 353 10.24 16.21 -8.73
C GLY A 353 9.70 15.59 -7.43
N ILE A 354 10.39 14.57 -6.90
CA ILE A 354 10.06 13.95 -5.61
C ILE A 354 10.24 14.94 -4.46
N ALA A 355 11.37 15.64 -4.41
CA ALA A 355 11.61 16.68 -3.40
C ALA A 355 10.54 17.78 -3.46
N LYS A 356 10.20 18.24 -4.68
CA LYS A 356 9.10 19.20 -4.91
C LYS A 356 7.77 18.66 -4.39
N ALA A 357 7.42 17.41 -4.69
CA ALA A 357 6.19 16.77 -4.21
C ALA A 357 6.13 16.75 -2.68
N LEU A 358 7.17 16.24 -2.03
CA LEU A 358 7.25 16.10 -0.58
C LEU A 358 7.21 17.45 0.15
N SER A 359 7.85 18.50 -0.39
CA SER A 359 7.81 19.84 0.21
C SER A 359 6.39 20.44 0.34
N ARG A 360 5.42 19.93 -0.43
CA ARG A 360 4.02 20.37 -0.40
C ARG A 360 3.14 19.51 0.52
N ILE A 361 3.65 18.37 1.01
CA ILE A 361 2.94 17.47 1.91
C ILE A 361 3.33 17.81 3.35
N LYS A 362 2.38 17.81 4.28
CA LYS A 362 2.59 18.18 5.68
C LYS A 362 2.13 17.09 6.64
N GLY A 363 2.67 17.12 7.85
CA GLY A 363 2.27 16.25 8.96
C GLY A 363 2.61 14.77 8.71
N GLN A 364 1.86 13.87 9.33
CA GLN A 364 2.10 12.41 9.24
C GLN A 364 2.09 11.87 7.80
N LYS A 365 1.29 12.46 6.90
CA LYS A 365 1.31 12.10 5.47
C LYS A 365 2.69 12.29 4.84
N HIS A 366 3.42 13.32 5.25
CA HIS A 366 4.79 13.55 4.78
C HIS A 366 5.73 12.44 5.24
N ALA A 367 5.63 12.02 6.51
CA ALA A 367 6.43 10.93 7.05
C ALA A 367 6.20 9.62 6.27
N VAL A 368 4.93 9.27 6.04
CA VAL A 368 4.53 8.07 5.29
C VAL A 368 5.08 8.13 3.86
N ARG A 369 4.85 9.22 3.13
CA ARG A 369 5.33 9.33 1.74
C ARG A 369 6.85 9.34 1.63
N THR A 370 7.53 10.02 2.55
CA THR A 370 9.00 10.00 2.62
C THR A 370 9.52 8.58 2.84
N ARG A 371 8.86 7.82 3.72
CA ARG A 371 9.17 6.40 3.94
C ARG A 371 8.94 5.55 2.70
N ASP A 372 7.81 5.71 2.01
CA ASP A 372 7.50 4.99 0.78
C ASP A 372 8.63 5.19 -0.27
N PHE A 373 9.05 6.44 -0.47
CA PHE A 373 10.16 6.76 -1.37
C PHE A 373 11.47 6.15 -0.90
N ALA A 374 11.83 6.32 0.38
CA ALA A 374 13.09 5.84 0.94
C ALA A 374 13.23 4.31 0.79
N VAL A 375 12.16 3.56 1.00
CA VAL A 375 12.14 2.09 0.81
C VAL A 375 12.40 1.71 -0.65
N HIS A 376 11.77 2.39 -1.61
CA HIS A 376 12.00 2.12 -3.03
C HIS A 376 13.41 2.52 -3.49
N LEU A 377 13.94 3.64 -3.01
CA LEU A 377 15.31 4.08 -3.30
C LEU A 377 16.34 3.10 -2.69
N ALA A 378 16.13 2.64 -1.46
CA ALA A 378 16.97 1.63 -0.83
C ALA A 378 16.97 0.31 -1.64
N ALA A 379 15.79 -0.14 -2.09
CA ALA A 379 15.67 -1.32 -2.94
C ALA A 379 16.36 -1.15 -4.30
N ALA A 380 16.30 0.05 -4.89
CA ALA A 380 17.00 0.38 -6.13
C ALA A 380 18.53 0.27 -5.95
N LEU A 381 19.06 0.83 -4.85
CA LEU A 381 20.48 0.77 -4.54
C LEU A 381 20.98 -0.67 -4.36
N ALA A 382 20.20 -1.51 -3.69
CA ALA A 382 20.53 -2.91 -3.48
C ALA A 382 20.57 -3.72 -4.80
N ARG A 383 19.70 -3.39 -5.76
CA ARG A 383 19.59 -4.09 -7.05
C ARG A 383 20.57 -3.60 -8.11
N ALA A 384 20.99 -2.34 -8.04
CA ALA A 384 21.83 -1.75 -9.08
C ALA A 384 23.21 -2.44 -9.18
N PRO A 385 23.68 -2.77 -10.40
CA PRO A 385 25.05 -3.20 -10.62
C PRO A 385 26.04 -2.03 -10.50
N GLN A 386 27.33 -2.32 -10.49
CA GLN A 386 28.36 -1.29 -10.65
C GLN A 386 28.57 -1.01 -12.15
N PRO A 387 28.74 0.26 -12.58
CA PRO A 387 28.95 1.48 -11.80
C PRO A 387 27.68 2.25 -11.38
N GLU A 388 26.49 1.83 -11.80
CA GLU A 388 25.23 2.54 -11.56
C GLU A 388 24.92 2.70 -10.07
N ARG A 389 25.27 1.70 -9.26
CA ARG A 389 25.09 1.75 -7.80
C ARG A 389 25.81 2.93 -7.17
N GLN A 390 27.02 3.26 -7.63
CA GLN A 390 27.76 4.41 -7.12
C GLN A 390 27.07 5.73 -7.47
N ALA A 391 26.65 5.88 -8.73
CA ALA A 391 25.92 7.07 -9.18
C ALA A 391 24.59 7.26 -8.41
N LEU A 392 23.87 6.15 -8.13
CA LEU A 392 22.67 6.18 -7.29
C LEU A 392 22.98 6.56 -5.85
N ALA A 393 24.04 6.00 -5.25
CA ALA A 393 24.42 6.32 -3.87
C ALA A 393 24.71 7.82 -3.71
N GLU A 394 25.49 8.40 -4.62
CA GLU A 394 25.82 9.83 -4.63
C GLU A 394 24.57 10.70 -4.79
N ALA A 395 23.71 10.36 -5.76
CA ALA A 395 22.46 11.09 -6.01
C ALA A 395 21.49 11.00 -4.81
N PHE A 396 21.34 9.83 -4.21
CA PHE A 396 20.44 9.61 -3.08
C PHE A 396 20.95 10.27 -1.80
N GLN A 397 22.27 10.29 -1.58
CA GLN A 397 22.87 11.03 -0.49
C GLN A 397 22.61 12.53 -0.64
N SER A 398 22.86 13.09 -1.83
CA SER A 398 22.59 14.52 -2.10
C SER A 398 21.12 14.85 -1.90
N TRP A 399 20.21 14.04 -2.44
CA TRP A 399 18.77 14.22 -2.30
C TRP A 399 18.30 14.13 -0.83
N THR A 400 18.84 13.19 -0.05
CA THR A 400 18.49 13.05 1.38
C THR A 400 18.88 14.28 2.17
N VAL A 401 20.08 14.82 1.94
CA VAL A 401 20.56 16.04 2.61
C VAL A 401 19.71 17.24 2.21
N GLU A 402 19.43 17.42 0.93
CA GLU A 402 18.59 18.52 0.42
C GLU A 402 17.16 18.45 1.00
N LEU A 403 16.57 17.26 1.05
CA LEU A 403 15.25 17.02 1.64
C LEU A 403 15.24 17.43 3.12
N TRP A 404 16.24 17.02 3.90
CA TRP A 404 16.32 17.35 5.32
C TRP A 404 16.54 18.85 5.55
N GLN A 405 17.39 19.50 4.77
CA GLN A 405 17.61 20.95 4.85
C GLN A 405 16.32 21.72 4.52
N THR A 406 15.61 21.32 3.47
CA THR A 406 14.34 21.94 3.09
C THR A 406 13.26 21.72 4.15
N ALA A 407 13.18 20.52 4.71
CA ALA A 407 12.25 20.20 5.77
C ALA A 407 12.54 20.97 7.06
N ALA A 408 13.83 21.13 7.43
CA ALA A 408 14.24 21.93 8.57
C ALA A 408 13.81 23.40 8.45
N GLN A 409 13.86 23.96 7.23
CA GLN A 409 13.34 25.32 6.96
C GLN A 409 11.82 25.40 7.06
N ALA A 410 11.09 24.31 6.79
CA ALA A 410 9.64 24.26 6.86
C ALA A 410 9.09 24.09 8.29
N GLY A 411 9.90 23.55 9.21
CA GLY A 411 9.59 23.44 10.63
C GLY A 411 10.04 22.11 11.26
N ILE A 412 10.05 22.06 12.60
CA ILE A 412 10.64 20.94 13.32
C ILE A 412 9.94 19.60 13.08
N TRP A 413 8.61 19.58 13.03
CA TRP A 413 7.84 18.37 12.73
C TRP A 413 8.15 17.84 11.33
N GLN A 414 8.29 18.73 10.34
CA GLN A 414 8.65 18.34 8.99
C GLN A 414 10.07 17.73 8.96
N ALA A 415 11.00 18.31 9.71
CA ALA A 415 12.37 17.80 9.84
C ALA A 415 12.37 16.39 10.45
N VAL A 416 11.71 16.20 11.59
CA VAL A 416 11.57 14.91 12.27
C VAL A 416 10.96 13.87 11.34
N TYR A 417 9.84 14.19 10.70
CA TYR A 417 9.18 13.28 9.75
C TYR A 417 10.03 12.95 8.53
N SER A 418 10.87 13.87 8.08
CA SER A 418 11.81 13.61 6.97
C SER A 418 12.94 12.67 7.40
N VAL A 419 13.50 12.87 8.60
CA VAL A 419 14.56 12.00 9.14
C VAL A 419 13.99 10.59 9.40
N ALA A 420 12.86 10.51 10.10
CA ALA A 420 12.17 9.26 10.41
C ALA A 420 11.75 8.51 9.13
N GLY A 421 11.24 9.21 8.12
CA GLY A 421 10.88 8.61 6.84
C GLY A 421 12.08 8.06 6.07
N CYS A 422 13.26 8.71 6.18
CA CYS A 422 14.45 8.32 5.42
C CYS A 422 15.26 7.16 6.04
N LEU A 423 14.89 6.61 7.20
CA LEU A 423 15.73 5.65 7.93
C LEU A 423 16.13 4.42 7.11
N ALA A 424 15.20 3.87 6.30
CA ALA A 424 15.50 2.73 5.42
C ALA A 424 16.59 3.06 4.38
N LEU A 425 16.57 4.28 3.84
CA LEU A 425 17.56 4.75 2.87
C LEU A 425 18.89 5.07 3.56
N VAL A 426 18.88 5.67 4.75
CA VAL A 426 20.09 5.90 5.56
C VAL A 426 20.77 4.58 5.89
N GLN A 427 20.01 3.56 6.30
CA GLN A 427 20.54 2.22 6.54
C GLN A 427 21.17 1.62 5.27
N ALA A 428 20.55 1.82 4.11
CA ALA A 428 21.09 1.31 2.85
C ALA A 428 22.36 2.05 2.38
N LEU A 429 22.46 3.35 2.64
CA LEU A 429 23.61 4.19 2.24
C LEU A 429 24.79 4.10 3.21
N ALA A 430 24.51 4.13 4.52
CA ALA A 430 25.52 4.31 5.58
C ALA A 430 25.55 3.19 6.62
N GLY A 431 24.67 2.19 6.49
CA GLY A 431 24.59 1.03 7.39
C GLY A 431 23.79 1.27 8.67
N ALA A 432 23.51 0.18 9.39
CA ALA A 432 22.70 0.21 10.61
C ALA A 432 23.29 1.09 11.73
N ARG A 433 24.62 1.29 11.73
CA ARG A 433 25.28 2.13 12.74
C ARG A 433 24.88 3.60 12.61
N ALA A 434 24.72 4.10 11.39
CA ALA A 434 24.29 5.48 11.16
C ALA A 434 22.89 5.75 11.74
N VAL A 435 21.97 4.80 11.62
CA VAL A 435 20.63 4.89 12.23
C VAL A 435 20.72 4.96 13.75
N LEU A 436 21.56 4.12 14.37
CA LEU A 436 21.79 4.16 15.81
C LEU A 436 22.44 5.47 16.27
N ASP A 437 23.35 6.02 15.49
CA ASP A 437 24.00 7.29 15.82
C ASP A 437 23.01 8.47 15.73
N ILE A 438 22.05 8.44 14.80
CA ILE A 438 20.91 9.38 14.78
C ILE A 438 20.07 9.25 16.06
N GLY A 439 19.72 8.02 16.47
CA GLY A 439 18.95 7.80 17.71
C GLY A 439 19.68 8.24 18.97
N ARG A 440 20.99 8.01 19.06
CA ARG A 440 21.80 8.50 20.18
C ARG A 440 21.88 10.02 20.20
N PHE A 441 22.01 10.65 19.05
CA PHE A 441 21.98 12.10 18.94
C PHE A 441 20.63 12.66 19.41
N ALA A 442 19.51 12.08 18.96
CA ALA A 442 18.17 12.49 19.39
C ALA A 442 17.98 12.32 20.93
N LEU A 443 18.40 11.18 21.48
CA LEU A 443 18.35 10.91 22.93
C LEU A 443 19.19 11.90 23.75
N HIS A 444 20.39 12.24 23.26
CA HIS A 444 21.27 13.19 23.92
C HIS A 444 20.70 14.62 23.85
N ALA A 445 20.22 15.04 22.68
CA ALA A 445 19.56 16.33 22.48
C ALA A 445 18.32 16.50 23.38
N ASN A 446 17.58 15.43 23.64
CA ASN A 446 16.42 15.45 24.56
C ASN A 446 16.82 15.57 26.04
N ARG A 447 17.99 15.04 26.43
CA ARG A 447 18.42 15.01 27.84
C ARG A 447 19.11 16.28 28.31
N GLU A 448 19.81 16.97 27.41
CA GLU A 448 20.67 18.10 27.79
C GLU A 448 20.03 19.48 27.54
N GLN A 449 18.93 19.55 26.78
CA GLN A 449 18.29 20.81 26.42
C GLN A 449 16.76 20.67 26.56
N THR A 450 16.14 21.58 27.32
CA THR A 450 14.69 21.80 27.28
C THR A 450 14.40 22.74 26.13
N TRP A 451 13.87 22.21 25.03
CA TRP A 451 13.64 22.98 23.81
C TRP A 451 12.25 23.62 23.76
N GLY A 452 11.41 23.34 24.78
CA GLY A 452 10.01 23.74 24.84
C GLY A 452 9.10 22.67 24.25
N GLY A 453 7.85 22.61 24.74
CA GLY A 453 6.99 21.42 24.62
C GLY A 453 6.81 20.86 23.20
N THR A 454 6.77 21.70 22.16
CA THR A 454 6.62 21.23 20.77
C THR A 454 7.88 20.52 20.24
N VAL A 455 9.07 20.98 20.64
CA VAL A 455 10.33 20.36 20.21
C VAL A 455 10.57 19.08 21.00
N ASP A 456 10.33 19.12 22.30
CA ASP A 456 10.49 17.95 23.17
C ASP A 456 9.54 16.80 22.71
N ALA A 457 8.31 17.13 22.32
CA ALA A 457 7.37 16.16 21.73
C ALA A 457 7.86 15.60 20.38
N ALA A 458 8.47 16.43 19.54
CA ALA A 458 8.96 16.01 18.23
C ALA A 458 10.20 15.13 18.32
N VAL A 459 11.11 15.44 19.24
CA VAL A 459 12.27 14.60 19.54
C VAL A 459 11.81 13.28 20.17
N GLN A 460 10.79 13.29 21.02
CA GLN A 460 10.21 12.08 21.58
C GLN A 460 9.56 11.18 20.51
N GLU A 461 8.79 11.72 19.56
CA GLU A 461 8.23 10.95 18.44
C GLU A 461 9.34 10.34 17.56
N LEU A 462 10.44 11.07 17.35
CA LEU A 462 11.60 10.54 16.63
C LEU A 462 12.25 9.37 17.40
N ILE A 463 12.39 9.50 18.72
CA ILE A 463 12.94 8.44 19.59
C ILE A 463 12.05 7.20 19.58
N GLU A 464 10.72 7.37 19.60
CA GLU A 464 9.77 6.25 19.55
C GLU A 464 9.78 5.53 18.19
N THR A 465 10.11 6.27 17.12
CA THR A 465 10.20 5.71 15.77
C THR A 465 11.52 4.95 15.52
N LEU A 466 12.60 5.35 16.19
CA LEU A 466 13.95 4.78 16.09
C LEU A 466 14.12 3.54 16.96
#